data_AF-A0A093IPR3-F1
#
_entry.id   AF-A0A093IPR3-F1
#
_cell.length_a   1.000
_cell.length_b   1.000
_cell.length_c   1.000
_cell.angle_alpha   90.00
_cell.angle_beta   90.00
_cell.angle_gamma   90.00
#
_symmetry.space_group_name_H-M   'P 1'
#
loop_
_entity.id
_entity.type
_entity.pdbx_description
1 polymer ?
#
loop_
_entity_poly.entity_id
_entity_poly.type
_entity_poly.pdbx_seq_one_letter_code
_entity_poly.pdbx_strand_id
1 'polypeptide(L)'
;QERKKKFEKDGEKFYSMLDRHLHLSSKKKESQLQEADLQVDKERHNFFESSLEYVYQIQEVQESKKFSIVEPVLAFLHSLFTYNNLTVELTQDFLPYKQQLQLSLQNTRNHFSSTREELEDLKKRMKEAPLTCKLPGQPTIEGYLYTQEKWALGISWVKYYCQYEKEAKILRMTPMDQKPGAKQGTLDLTLKSCVRRKTDSIDKRFCFDIETNERSGTITLQALSEANRRLWMEAMDGKEPIYHSPITKQEEMELNEVGFKFVRKCINAVETKGITTEGVYRTVGSNIQVQKLLNAFFDPKCPGDVDLQSGDWDIKTITSSLKFYLRNLSEPVMTYKLHKELVLAAKSENLDYRLGAIHALVYKLPDKNREMLELLIQHLVNICEHSRENLMSPSNMGVIFGPTLMRAQEDTVAAMMNIKFQNIVVEILIEHFGKVQVAAPERLHAAP
;
A
#
# COMPACT_ATOMS: atom_id res chain seq x y z
N GLN A 1 63.74 76.87 -6.93
CA GLN A 1 65.09 76.25 -6.81
C GLN A 1 66.08 76.82 -7.83
N GLU A 2 65.69 76.98 -9.09
CA GLU A 2 66.58 77.53 -10.14
C GLU A 2 67.06 78.96 -9.84
N ARG A 3 66.16 79.83 -9.37
CA ARG A 3 66.49 81.22 -8.99
C ARG A 3 67.49 81.31 -7.84
N LYS A 4 67.38 80.41 -6.85
CA LYS A 4 68.37 80.27 -5.76
C LYS A 4 69.76 79.94 -6.32
N LYS A 5 69.85 78.93 -7.20
CA LYS A 5 71.11 78.54 -7.84
C LYS A 5 71.74 79.70 -8.63
N LYS A 6 70.92 80.48 -9.35
CA LYS A 6 71.38 81.67 -10.09
C LYS A 6 71.94 82.73 -9.14
N PHE A 7 71.20 83.05 -8.07
CA PHE A 7 71.66 83.99 -7.04
C PHE A 7 72.99 83.56 -6.40
N GLU A 8 73.11 82.28 -6.01
CA GLU A 8 74.35 81.73 -5.44
C GLU A 8 75.52 81.82 -6.43
N LYS A 9 75.30 81.41 -7.68
CA LYS A 9 76.33 81.46 -8.74
C LYS A 9 76.79 82.89 -9.07
N ASP A 10 75.85 83.81 -9.22
CA ASP A 10 76.18 85.21 -9.53
C ASP A 10 76.87 85.87 -8.33
N GLY A 11 76.50 85.48 -7.10
CA GLY A 11 77.18 85.90 -5.87
C GLY A 11 78.63 85.42 -5.80
N GLU A 12 78.87 84.12 -6.00
CA GLU A 12 80.22 83.55 -6.05
C GLU A 12 81.09 84.24 -7.10
N LYS A 13 80.52 84.47 -8.29
CA LYS A 13 81.21 85.14 -9.40
C LYS A 13 81.56 86.60 -9.06
N PHE A 14 80.61 87.34 -8.49
CA PHE A 14 80.84 88.72 -8.06
C PHE A 14 81.90 88.81 -6.98
N TYR A 15 81.80 88.05 -5.89
CA TYR A 15 82.76 88.10 -4.79
C TYR A 15 84.16 87.63 -5.20
N SER A 16 84.27 86.60 -6.06
CA SER A 16 85.56 86.17 -6.61
C SER A 16 86.21 87.24 -7.49
N MET A 17 85.41 87.94 -8.30
CA MET A 17 85.91 89.02 -9.15
C MET A 17 86.30 90.26 -8.34
N LEU A 18 85.50 90.61 -7.32
CA LEU A 18 85.79 91.69 -6.39
C LEU A 18 87.10 91.43 -5.64
N ASP A 19 87.32 90.22 -5.15
CA ASP A 19 88.56 89.84 -4.46
C ASP A 19 89.78 90.00 -5.39
N ARG A 20 89.70 89.51 -6.63
CA ARG A 20 90.77 89.70 -7.63
C ARG A 20 91.02 91.18 -7.94
N HIS A 21 89.95 91.97 -8.01
CA HIS A 21 90.03 93.40 -8.28
C HIS A 21 90.73 94.16 -7.14
N LEU A 22 90.38 93.86 -5.88
CA LEU A 22 91.00 94.46 -4.69
C LEU A 22 92.51 94.16 -4.57
N HIS A 23 92.98 93.04 -5.14
CA HIS A 23 94.39 92.67 -5.18
C HIS A 23 95.16 93.22 -6.40
N LEU A 24 94.54 94.04 -7.26
CA LEU A 24 95.24 94.66 -8.38
C LEU A 24 96.25 95.70 -7.88
N SER A 25 97.47 95.64 -8.41
CA SER A 25 98.52 96.63 -8.10
C SER A 25 98.15 98.00 -8.65
N SER A 26 98.22 99.04 -7.81
CA SER A 26 98.02 100.44 -8.19
C SER A 26 99.03 100.98 -9.20
N LYS A 27 100.08 100.21 -9.53
CA LYS A 27 101.08 100.55 -10.55
C LYS A 27 100.68 100.10 -11.97
N LYS A 28 99.54 99.43 -12.15
CA LYS A 28 99.03 99.07 -13.49
C LYS A 28 98.64 100.31 -14.29
N LYS A 29 98.56 100.16 -15.62
CA LYS A 29 98.09 101.25 -16.49
C LYS A 29 96.66 101.64 -16.11
N GLU A 30 96.39 102.93 -16.04
CA GLU A 30 95.08 103.50 -15.69
C GLU A 30 93.91 102.86 -16.48
N SER A 31 94.11 102.64 -17.78
CA SER A 31 93.10 101.99 -18.64
C SER A 31 92.72 100.57 -18.19
N GLN A 32 93.66 99.82 -17.60
CA GLN A 32 93.43 98.47 -17.09
C GLN A 32 92.72 98.48 -15.73
N LEU A 33 92.92 99.53 -14.94
CA LEU A 33 92.21 99.72 -13.67
C LEU A 33 90.74 100.07 -13.95
N GLN A 34 90.50 101.01 -14.87
CA GLN A 34 89.14 101.40 -15.29
C GLN A 34 88.35 100.24 -15.92
N GLU A 35 88.99 99.40 -16.73
CA GLU A 35 88.35 98.20 -17.28
C GLU A 35 87.97 97.20 -16.18
N ALA A 36 88.83 97.03 -15.17
CA ALA A 36 88.54 96.17 -14.02
C ALA A 36 87.41 96.73 -13.15
N ASP A 37 87.33 98.06 -12.97
CA ASP A 37 86.23 98.74 -12.28
C ASP A 37 84.89 98.46 -12.98
N LEU A 38 84.84 98.68 -14.31
CA LEU A 38 83.67 98.41 -15.15
C LEU A 38 83.22 96.94 -15.07
N GLN A 39 84.16 96.01 -15.00
CA GLN A 39 83.86 94.59 -14.93
C GLN A 39 83.25 94.19 -13.57
N VAL A 40 83.82 94.69 -12.47
CA VAL A 40 83.27 94.47 -11.12
C VAL A 40 81.90 95.11 -10.98
N ASP A 41 81.72 96.33 -11.48
CA ASP A 41 80.43 97.04 -11.45
C ASP A 41 79.34 96.30 -12.24
N LYS A 42 79.70 95.70 -13.39
CA LYS A 42 78.79 94.85 -14.16
C LYS A 42 78.37 93.60 -13.39
N GLU A 43 79.32 92.88 -12.78
CA GLU A 43 78.98 91.70 -11.99
C GLU A 43 78.23 92.06 -10.70
N ARG A 44 78.50 93.23 -10.10
CA ARG A 44 77.71 93.77 -8.97
C ARG A 44 76.26 93.97 -9.37
N HIS A 45 76.01 94.53 -10.55
CA HIS A 45 74.67 94.74 -11.06
C HIS A 45 73.94 93.41 -11.29
N ASN A 46 74.58 92.44 -11.95
CA ASN A 46 74.03 91.11 -12.18
C ASN A 46 73.66 90.40 -10.87
N PHE A 47 74.55 90.47 -9.87
CA PHE A 47 74.29 89.89 -8.55
C PHE A 47 73.11 90.57 -7.86
N PHE A 48 73.02 91.90 -7.91
CA PHE A 48 71.90 92.64 -7.32
C PHE A 48 70.56 92.29 -7.98
N GLU A 49 70.51 92.21 -9.31
CA GLU A 49 69.31 91.78 -10.05
C GLU A 49 68.89 90.35 -9.66
N SER A 50 69.83 89.39 -9.67
CA SER A 50 69.56 88.01 -9.27
C SER A 50 69.17 87.90 -7.78
N SER A 51 69.65 88.80 -6.92
CA SER A 51 69.26 88.87 -5.50
C SER A 51 67.82 89.33 -5.33
N LEU A 52 67.42 90.42 -6.01
CA LEU A 52 66.05 90.93 -5.97
C LEU A 52 65.06 89.90 -6.50
N GLU A 53 65.39 89.28 -7.63
CA GLU A 53 64.55 88.23 -8.22
C GLU A 53 64.42 87.02 -7.26
N TYR A 54 65.49 86.64 -6.58
CA TYR A 54 65.42 85.56 -5.60
C TYR A 54 64.54 85.90 -4.39
N VAL A 55 64.67 87.12 -3.84
CA VAL A 55 63.84 87.59 -2.72
C VAL A 55 62.37 87.68 -3.13
N TYR A 56 62.08 88.22 -4.31
CA TYR A 56 60.71 88.26 -4.87
C TYR A 56 60.11 86.85 -4.97
N GLN A 57 60.86 85.90 -5.52
CA GLN A 57 60.42 84.51 -5.66
C GLN A 57 60.24 83.80 -4.32
N ILE A 58 61.04 84.12 -3.30
CA ILE A 58 60.81 83.64 -1.94
C ILE A 58 59.46 84.15 -1.44
N GLN A 59 59.16 85.44 -1.62
CA GLN A 59 57.91 86.03 -1.14
C GLN A 59 56.70 85.42 -1.86
N GLU A 60 56.76 85.25 -3.18
CA GLU A 60 55.72 84.60 -3.98
C GLU A 60 55.45 83.16 -3.50
N VAL A 61 56.51 82.40 -3.19
CA VAL A 61 56.38 81.04 -2.63
C VAL A 61 55.78 81.06 -1.21
N GLN A 62 56.11 82.04 -0.37
CA GLN A 62 55.54 82.13 0.97
C GLN A 62 54.05 82.48 0.94
N GLU A 63 53.65 83.40 0.08
CA GLU A 63 52.24 83.74 -0.11
C GLU A 63 51.46 82.58 -0.75
N SER A 64 52.03 81.90 -1.75
CA SER A 64 51.34 80.78 -2.40
C SER A 64 51.12 79.57 -1.49
N LYS A 65 52.02 79.30 -0.54
CA LYS A 65 51.85 78.24 0.47
C LYS A 65 50.58 78.41 1.31
N LYS A 66 50.11 79.64 1.53
CA LYS A 66 48.92 79.91 2.34
C LYS A 66 47.65 79.29 1.73
N PHE A 67 47.57 79.18 0.41
CA PHE A 67 46.41 78.59 -0.28
C PHE A 67 46.70 77.24 -0.93
N SER A 68 47.94 76.99 -1.39
CA SER A 68 48.30 75.78 -2.16
C SER A 68 48.03 74.45 -1.42
N ILE A 69 48.01 74.49 -0.09
CA ILE A 69 47.66 73.32 0.74
C ILE A 69 46.16 73.29 1.07
N VAL A 70 45.55 74.46 1.27
CA VAL A 70 44.15 74.59 1.70
C VAL A 70 43.19 74.25 0.58
N GLU A 71 43.49 74.66 -0.66
CA GLU A 71 42.63 74.43 -1.82
C GLU A 71 42.36 72.94 -2.10
N PRO A 72 43.37 72.03 -2.16
CA PRO A 72 43.11 70.61 -2.32
C PRO A 72 42.32 69.99 -1.16
N VAL A 73 42.56 70.43 0.08
CA VAL A 73 41.83 69.93 1.25
C VAL A 73 40.37 70.37 1.21
N LEU A 74 40.10 71.63 0.86
CA LEU A 74 38.75 72.14 0.69
C LEU A 74 38.00 71.40 -0.42
N ALA A 75 38.65 71.18 -1.57
CA ALA A 75 38.08 70.42 -2.68
C ALA A 75 37.74 68.98 -2.25
N PHE A 76 38.64 68.31 -1.54
CA PHE A 76 38.42 66.97 -1.01
C PHE A 76 37.23 66.92 -0.05
N LEU A 77 37.16 67.85 0.91
CA LEU A 77 36.05 67.93 1.86
C LEU A 77 34.71 68.17 1.14
N HIS A 78 34.69 69.08 0.16
CA HIS A 78 33.50 69.34 -0.63
C HIS A 78 33.04 68.08 -1.38
N SER A 79 33.96 67.38 -2.06
CA SER A 79 33.64 66.11 -2.73
C SER A 79 33.09 65.06 -1.78
N LEU A 80 33.65 64.96 -0.56
CA LEU A 80 33.19 64.03 0.46
C LEU A 80 31.76 64.36 0.92
N PHE A 81 31.44 65.64 1.14
CA PHE A 81 30.07 66.04 1.49
C PHE A 81 29.08 65.79 0.37
N THR A 82 29.42 66.15 -0.88
CA THR A 82 28.55 65.89 -2.03
C THR A 82 28.29 64.39 -2.22
N TYR A 83 29.33 63.56 -2.11
CA TYR A 83 29.18 62.11 -2.26
C TYR A 83 28.29 61.50 -1.16
N ASN A 84 28.48 61.93 0.09
CA ASN A 84 27.66 61.45 1.20
C ASN A 84 26.19 61.87 1.06
N ASN A 85 25.93 63.12 0.67
CA ASN A 85 24.56 63.60 0.43
C ASN A 85 23.89 62.82 -0.71
N LEU A 86 24.59 62.61 -1.83
CA LEU A 86 24.08 61.80 -2.94
C LEU A 86 23.78 60.35 -2.49
N THR A 87 24.65 59.78 -1.66
CA THR A 87 24.44 58.42 -1.13
C THR A 87 23.20 58.33 -0.25
N VAL A 88 22.93 59.35 0.56
CA VAL A 88 21.72 59.43 1.39
C VAL A 88 20.46 59.53 0.52
N GLU A 89 20.46 60.41 -0.48
CA GLU A 89 19.34 60.56 -1.44
C GLU A 89 19.07 59.26 -2.18
N LEU A 90 20.11 58.63 -2.77
CA LEU A 90 19.98 57.34 -3.45
C LEU A 90 19.45 56.23 -2.52
N THR A 91 19.89 56.22 -1.26
CA THR A 91 19.40 55.26 -0.28
C THR A 91 17.93 55.48 0.02
N GLN A 92 17.49 56.75 0.12
CA GLN A 92 16.11 57.12 0.39
C GLN A 92 15.20 56.73 -0.77
N ASP A 93 15.64 56.92 -2.02
CA ASP A 93 14.93 56.48 -3.23
C ASP A 93 14.76 54.95 -3.28
N PHE A 94 15.71 54.20 -2.71
CA PHE A 94 15.67 52.73 -2.68
C PHE A 94 14.84 52.14 -1.52
N LEU A 95 14.51 52.93 -0.50
CA LEU A 95 13.77 52.46 0.68
C LEU A 95 12.40 51.82 0.33
N PRO A 96 11.57 52.41 -0.55
CA PRO A 96 10.29 51.79 -0.92
C PRO A 96 10.46 50.43 -1.57
N TYR A 97 11.46 50.27 -2.45
CA TYR A 97 11.77 48.99 -3.09
C TYR A 97 12.22 47.95 -2.06
N LYS A 98 13.09 48.33 -1.13
CA LYS A 98 13.51 47.45 -0.02
C LYS A 98 12.31 47.00 0.82
N GLN A 99 11.41 47.92 1.18
CA GLN A 99 10.21 47.59 1.95
C GLN A 99 9.28 46.64 1.17
N GLN A 100 9.07 46.91 -0.12
CA GLN A 100 8.28 46.03 -0.98
C GLN A 100 8.88 44.63 -1.09
N LEU A 101 10.21 44.53 -1.23
CA LEU A 101 10.91 43.24 -1.26
C LEU A 101 10.76 42.48 0.06
N GLN A 102 10.85 43.17 1.20
CA GLN A 102 10.63 42.58 2.53
C GLN A 102 9.20 42.04 2.68
N LEU A 103 8.19 42.82 2.26
CA LEU A 103 6.79 42.40 2.28
C LEU A 103 6.54 41.21 1.35
N SER A 104 7.06 41.25 0.12
CA SER A 104 6.94 40.15 -0.85
C SER A 104 7.57 38.87 -0.32
N LEU A 105 8.75 38.96 0.31
CA LEU A 105 9.43 37.84 0.93
C LEU A 105 8.62 37.26 2.10
N GLN A 106 8.04 38.12 2.94
CA GLN A 106 7.19 37.68 4.04
C GLN A 106 5.91 36.98 3.53
N ASN A 107 5.25 37.55 2.52
CA ASN A 107 4.08 36.94 1.89
C ASN A 107 4.41 35.57 1.29
N THR A 108 5.55 35.47 0.60
CA THR A 108 6.02 34.20 0.03
C THR A 108 6.27 33.15 1.13
N ARG A 109 6.87 33.53 2.26
CA ARG A 109 7.07 32.63 3.41
C ARG A 109 5.75 32.18 4.04
N ASN A 110 4.80 33.08 4.18
CA ASN A 110 3.47 32.78 4.72
C ASN A 110 2.74 31.80 3.80
N HIS A 111 2.75 32.06 2.49
CA HIS A 111 2.14 31.18 1.48
C HIS A 111 2.77 29.78 1.51
N PHE A 112 4.12 29.70 1.50
CA PHE A 112 4.82 28.42 1.63
C PHE A 112 4.40 27.66 2.89
N SER A 113 4.30 28.34 4.03
CA SER A 113 3.93 27.71 5.30
C SER A 113 2.50 27.15 5.26
N SER A 114 1.54 27.91 4.71
CA SER A 114 0.15 27.49 4.52
C SER A 114 0.05 26.27 3.58
N THR A 115 0.66 26.37 2.39
CA THR A 115 0.64 25.27 1.41
C THR A 115 1.30 24.01 1.96
N ARG A 116 2.37 24.15 2.74
CA ARG A 116 3.02 23.00 3.40
C ARG A 116 2.10 22.34 4.41
N GLU A 117 1.35 23.11 5.19
CA GLU A 117 0.40 22.59 6.18
C GLU A 117 -0.76 21.84 5.48
N GLU A 118 -1.33 22.43 4.43
CA GLU A 118 -2.36 21.79 3.61
C GLU A 118 -1.86 20.48 2.96
N LEU A 119 -0.61 20.46 2.47
CA LEU A 119 0.01 19.27 1.89
C LEU A 119 0.28 18.19 2.94
N GLU A 120 0.70 18.55 4.16
CA GLU A 120 0.88 17.57 5.24
C GLU A 120 -0.46 16.97 5.68
N ASP A 121 -1.53 17.77 5.75
CA ASP A 121 -2.88 17.26 5.99
C ASP A 121 -3.34 16.31 4.87
N LEU A 122 -3.18 16.71 3.60
CA LEU A 122 -3.50 15.86 2.46
C LEU A 122 -2.72 14.55 2.50
N LYS A 123 -1.42 14.61 2.76
CA LYS A 123 -0.55 13.43 2.89
C LYS A 123 -1.01 12.52 4.02
N LYS A 124 -1.40 13.08 5.17
CA LYS A 124 -1.97 12.29 6.28
C LYS A 124 -3.25 11.60 5.84
N ARG A 125 -4.19 12.33 5.23
CA ARG A 125 -5.44 11.77 4.68
C ARG A 125 -5.18 10.68 3.65
N MET A 126 -4.20 10.85 2.75
CA MET A 126 -3.86 9.84 1.74
C MET A 126 -3.22 8.58 2.34
N LYS A 127 -2.46 8.69 3.43
CA LYS A 127 -1.89 7.54 4.15
C LYS A 127 -2.94 6.75 4.91
N GLU A 128 -3.94 7.43 5.46
CA GLU A 128 -5.03 6.83 6.23
C GLU A 128 -6.19 6.37 5.33
N ALA A 129 -6.24 6.83 4.08
CA ALA A 129 -7.27 6.47 3.12
C ALA A 129 -7.27 4.95 2.85
N PRO A 130 -8.43 4.29 2.86
CA PRO A 130 -8.54 2.89 2.47
C PRO A 130 -7.99 2.67 1.05
N LEU A 131 -7.24 1.59 0.83
CA LEU A 131 -6.70 1.16 -0.47
C LEU A 131 -7.76 1.05 -1.58
N THR A 132 -9.04 1.00 -1.22
CA THR A 132 -10.18 1.01 -2.13
C THR A 132 -11.07 2.22 -1.87
N CYS A 133 -10.59 3.40 -2.24
CA CYS A 133 -11.42 4.59 -2.26
C CYS A 133 -12.37 4.50 -3.45
N LYS A 134 -13.64 4.11 -3.21
CA LYS A 134 -14.71 4.31 -4.19
C LYS A 134 -14.96 5.82 -4.28
N LEU A 135 -14.76 6.42 -5.46
CA LEU A 135 -15.37 7.71 -5.77
C LEU A 135 -16.83 7.43 -6.17
N PRO A 136 -17.83 7.85 -5.37
CA PRO A 136 -19.22 7.62 -5.71
C PRO A 136 -19.56 8.31 -7.05
N GLY A 137 -20.16 7.58 -7.98
CA GLY A 137 -20.70 8.14 -9.22
C GLY A 137 -19.72 8.34 -10.38
N GLN A 138 -18.49 7.80 -10.33
CA GLN A 138 -17.66 7.77 -11.55
C GLN A 138 -18.20 6.72 -12.54
N PRO A 139 -18.55 7.12 -13.78
CA PRO A 139 -19.02 6.20 -14.82
C PRO A 139 -17.87 5.34 -15.38
N THR A 140 -16.64 5.63 -14.97
CA THR A 140 -15.41 4.98 -15.42
C THR A 140 -14.67 4.34 -14.27
N ILE A 141 -14.13 3.13 -14.51
CA ILE A 141 -13.15 2.50 -13.63
C ILE A 141 -11.85 2.33 -14.40
N GLU A 142 -10.74 2.61 -13.73
CA GLU A 142 -9.41 2.45 -14.31
C GLU A 142 -8.45 1.74 -13.35
N GLY A 143 -7.46 1.06 -13.93
CA GLY A 143 -6.44 0.36 -13.16
C GLY A 143 -5.80 -0.76 -13.95
N TYR A 144 -4.88 -1.46 -13.28
CA TYR A 144 -4.15 -2.55 -13.92
C TYR A 144 -4.89 -3.88 -13.82
N LEU A 145 -4.93 -4.60 -14.94
CA LEU A 145 -5.40 -5.98 -15.03
C LEU A 145 -4.37 -6.83 -15.77
N TYR A 146 -4.33 -8.11 -15.45
CA TYR A 146 -3.54 -9.09 -16.20
C TYR A 146 -4.45 -9.92 -17.07
N THR A 147 -4.08 -10.09 -18.34
CA THR A 147 -4.85 -10.87 -19.31
C THR A 147 -4.13 -12.16 -19.63
N GLN A 148 -4.89 -13.26 -19.68
CA GLN A 148 -4.37 -14.55 -20.10
C GLN A 148 -4.19 -14.59 -21.62
N GLU A 149 -2.95 -14.74 -22.09
CA GLU A 149 -2.64 -14.94 -23.50
C GLU A 149 -2.07 -16.34 -23.75
N LYS A 150 -2.59 -17.02 -24.78
CA LYS A 150 -2.10 -18.33 -25.23
C LYS A 150 -1.06 -18.13 -26.33
N TRP A 151 0.11 -18.74 -26.15
CA TRP A 151 1.20 -18.79 -27.12
C TRP A 151 1.48 -20.25 -27.50
N ALA A 152 2.26 -20.47 -28.56
CA ALA A 152 2.51 -21.80 -29.13
C ALA A 152 3.04 -22.86 -28.13
N LEU A 153 3.70 -22.44 -27.04
CA LEU A 153 4.31 -23.32 -26.05
C LEU A 153 3.76 -23.14 -24.63
N GLY A 154 2.68 -22.38 -24.44
CA GLY A 154 2.10 -22.20 -23.10
C GLY A 154 1.21 -20.97 -22.93
N ILE A 155 0.88 -20.69 -21.67
CA ILE A 155 0.03 -19.56 -21.26
C ILE A 155 0.92 -18.50 -20.61
N SER A 156 0.76 -17.24 -21.01
CA SER A 156 1.41 -16.08 -20.40
C SER A 156 0.37 -15.11 -19.87
N TRP A 157 0.76 -14.28 -18.90
CA TRP A 157 -0.08 -13.23 -18.34
C TRP A 157 0.54 -11.88 -18.66
N VAL A 158 -0.18 -11.05 -19.41
CA VAL A 158 0.30 -9.75 -19.87
C VAL A 158 -0.41 -8.65 -19.11
N LYS A 159 0.35 -7.66 -18.64
CA LYS A 159 -0.18 -6.53 -17.86
C LYS A 159 -0.70 -5.43 -18.78
N TYR A 160 -1.96 -5.05 -18.57
CA TYR A 160 -2.61 -3.94 -19.25
C TYR A 160 -3.00 -2.85 -18.25
N TYR A 161 -2.90 -1.60 -18.67
CA TYR A 161 -3.68 -0.51 -18.09
C TYR A 161 -5.05 -0.51 -18.75
N CYS A 162 -6.09 -0.68 -17.95
CA CYS A 162 -7.45 -0.83 -18.41
C CYS A 162 -8.30 0.36 -17.98
N GLN A 163 -9.15 0.84 -18.88
CA GLN A 163 -10.15 1.86 -18.61
C GLN A 163 -11.49 1.34 -19.13
N TYR A 164 -12.50 1.27 -18.27
CA TYR A 164 -13.84 0.84 -18.65
C TYR A 164 -14.83 1.97 -18.45
N GLU A 165 -15.60 2.25 -19.49
CA GLU A 165 -16.68 3.23 -19.49
C GLU A 165 -18.03 2.50 -19.46
N LYS A 166 -18.76 2.65 -18.36
CA LYS A 166 -19.98 1.87 -18.09
C LYS A 166 -21.11 2.17 -19.08
N GLU A 167 -21.31 3.44 -19.42
CA GLU A 167 -22.39 3.88 -20.32
C GLU A 167 -22.19 3.35 -21.74
N ALA A 168 -20.96 3.42 -22.24
CA ALA A 168 -20.59 2.91 -23.57
C ALA A 168 -20.33 1.39 -23.58
N LYS A 169 -20.13 0.77 -22.41
CA LYS A 169 -19.64 -0.61 -22.21
C LYS A 169 -18.30 -0.89 -22.92
N ILE A 170 -17.46 0.13 -23.08
CA ILE A 170 -16.17 0.00 -23.77
C ILE A 170 -15.06 -0.21 -22.74
N LEU A 171 -14.29 -1.29 -22.91
CA LEU A 171 -13.06 -1.58 -22.20
C LEU A 171 -11.87 -1.28 -23.11
N ARG A 172 -11.10 -0.24 -22.78
CA ARG A 172 -9.84 0.13 -23.42
C ARG A 172 -8.68 -0.50 -22.66
N MET A 173 -7.82 -1.24 -23.36
CA MET A 173 -6.69 -1.98 -22.77
C MET A 173 -5.38 -1.57 -23.45
N THR A 174 -4.46 -0.96 -22.70
CA THR A 174 -3.15 -0.52 -23.19
C THR A 174 -2.03 -1.36 -22.55
N PRO A 175 -1.21 -2.08 -23.34
CA PRO A 175 -0.16 -2.94 -22.81
C PRO A 175 0.98 -2.12 -22.17
N MET A 176 1.46 -2.54 -21.00
CA MET A 176 2.56 -1.86 -20.28
C MET A 176 3.95 -2.44 -20.62
N ASP A 177 4.05 -3.74 -20.87
CA ASP A 177 5.31 -4.42 -21.18
C ASP A 177 5.46 -4.63 -22.69
N GLN A 178 5.96 -3.61 -23.41
CA GLN A 178 6.28 -3.76 -24.83
C GLN A 178 7.63 -4.45 -24.98
N LYS A 179 7.64 -5.74 -25.36
CA LYS A 179 8.87 -6.37 -25.86
C LYS A 179 9.31 -5.64 -27.12
N PRO A 180 10.61 -5.30 -27.29
CA PRO A 180 11.10 -4.64 -28.49
C PRO A 180 10.81 -5.54 -29.71
N GLY A 181 9.89 -5.10 -30.58
CA GLY A 181 9.47 -5.81 -31.79
C GLY A 181 7.98 -6.19 -31.86
N ALA A 182 7.24 -6.18 -30.75
CA ALA A 182 5.80 -6.48 -30.74
C ALA A 182 4.97 -5.20 -30.65
N LYS A 183 4.41 -4.74 -31.78
CA LYS A 183 3.41 -3.66 -31.80
C LYS A 183 2.04 -4.19 -31.36
N GLN A 184 1.86 -4.50 -30.08
CA GLN A 184 0.50 -4.62 -29.53
C GLN A 184 -0.02 -3.21 -29.27
N GLY A 185 -0.95 -2.75 -30.10
CA GLY A 185 -1.65 -1.47 -29.91
C GLY A 185 -2.70 -1.56 -28.81
N THR A 186 -3.21 -0.40 -28.38
CA THR A 186 -4.37 -0.29 -27.51
C THR A 186 -5.56 -1.04 -28.12
N LEU A 187 -6.24 -1.86 -27.32
CA LEU A 187 -7.43 -2.60 -27.71
C LEU A 187 -8.68 -1.95 -27.13
N ASP A 188 -9.65 -1.66 -27.98
CA ASP A 188 -10.98 -1.23 -27.57
C ASP A 188 -11.93 -2.41 -27.74
N LEU A 189 -12.55 -2.84 -26.65
CA LEU A 189 -13.42 -4.01 -26.61
C LEU A 189 -14.78 -3.61 -26.06
N THR A 190 -15.85 -3.94 -26.78
CA THR A 190 -17.22 -3.71 -26.32
C THR A 190 -17.67 -4.91 -25.51
N LEU A 191 -17.96 -4.69 -24.22
CA LEU A 191 -18.31 -5.73 -23.26
C LEU A 191 -19.73 -6.27 -23.51
N LYS A 192 -19.86 -7.58 -23.70
CA LYS A 192 -21.13 -8.31 -23.72
C LYS A 192 -21.54 -8.80 -22.33
N SER A 193 -20.61 -9.49 -21.67
CA SER A 193 -20.85 -10.13 -20.38
C SER A 193 -19.57 -10.16 -19.56
N CYS A 194 -19.72 -10.16 -18.24
CA CYS A 194 -18.65 -10.29 -17.28
C CYS A 194 -19.10 -11.29 -16.20
N VAL A 195 -18.27 -12.30 -15.92
CA VAL A 195 -18.61 -13.37 -14.97
C VAL A 195 -17.39 -13.67 -14.11
N ARG A 196 -17.58 -13.76 -12.79
CA ARG A 196 -16.48 -14.18 -11.90
C ARG A 196 -16.10 -15.62 -12.21
N ARG A 197 -14.81 -15.88 -12.32
CA ARG A 197 -14.30 -17.22 -12.62
C ARG A 197 -14.33 -18.08 -11.35
N LYS A 198 -14.68 -19.36 -11.49
CA LYS A 198 -14.73 -20.30 -10.37
C LYS A 198 -13.33 -20.61 -9.85
N THR A 199 -13.15 -20.66 -8.54
CA THR A 199 -11.82 -20.80 -7.88
C THR A 199 -11.12 -22.12 -8.23
N ASP A 200 -11.88 -23.19 -8.46
CA ASP A 200 -11.43 -24.50 -8.88
C ASP A 200 -11.11 -24.61 -10.38
N SER A 201 -11.53 -23.62 -11.19
CA SER A 201 -11.35 -23.65 -12.65
C SER A 201 -10.03 -23.05 -13.15
N ILE A 202 -9.24 -22.42 -12.27
CA ILE A 202 -7.97 -21.79 -12.61
C ILE A 202 -7.05 -21.69 -11.39
N ASP A 203 -5.77 -22.04 -11.55
CA ASP A 203 -4.74 -21.87 -10.51
C ASP A 203 -4.21 -20.41 -10.45
N LYS A 204 -5.14 -19.46 -10.33
CA LYS A 204 -4.87 -18.01 -10.14
C LYS A 204 -5.95 -17.37 -9.28
N ARG A 205 -5.55 -16.39 -8.50
CA ARG A 205 -6.45 -15.63 -7.61
C ARG A 205 -7.04 -14.43 -8.34
N PHE A 206 -8.26 -14.07 -7.96
CA PHE A 206 -8.96 -12.85 -8.37
C PHE A 206 -9.31 -12.76 -9.86
N CYS A 207 -9.57 -13.91 -10.49
CA CYS A 207 -9.88 -13.98 -11.91
C CYS A 207 -11.37 -13.80 -12.20
N PHE A 208 -11.66 -13.21 -13.35
CA PHE A 208 -12.98 -13.08 -13.95
C PHE A 208 -12.86 -13.16 -15.46
N ASP A 209 -13.93 -13.60 -16.11
CA ASP A 209 -13.99 -13.76 -17.56
C ASP A 209 -14.90 -12.69 -18.15
N ILE A 210 -14.49 -12.15 -19.29
CA ILE A 210 -15.32 -11.25 -20.08
C ILE A 210 -15.55 -11.82 -21.47
N GLU A 211 -16.70 -11.51 -22.04
CA GLU A 211 -17.03 -11.75 -23.44
C GLU A 211 -17.20 -10.41 -24.13
N THR A 212 -16.69 -10.30 -25.36
CA THR A 212 -16.71 -9.03 -26.11
C THR A 212 -17.34 -9.21 -27.49
N ASN A 213 -17.65 -8.10 -28.15
CA ASN A 213 -18.18 -8.12 -29.52
C ASN A 213 -17.11 -8.51 -30.55
N GLU A 214 -15.88 -8.08 -30.32
CA GLU A 214 -14.78 -8.12 -31.29
C GLU A 214 -14.02 -9.46 -31.27
N ARG A 215 -14.04 -10.19 -30.14
CA ARG A 215 -13.32 -11.46 -30.00
C ARG A 215 -14.28 -12.63 -29.85
N SER A 216 -14.00 -13.71 -30.59
CA SER A 216 -14.64 -15.01 -30.41
C SER A 216 -13.98 -15.77 -29.27
N GLY A 217 -14.66 -15.84 -28.12
CA GLY A 217 -14.20 -16.56 -26.93
C GLY A 217 -14.08 -15.67 -25.69
N THR A 218 -13.93 -16.32 -24.55
CA THR A 218 -13.79 -15.64 -23.26
C THR A 218 -12.37 -15.12 -23.08
N ILE A 219 -12.25 -13.90 -22.57
CA ILE A 219 -10.98 -13.29 -22.17
C ILE A 219 -10.89 -13.38 -20.66
N THR A 220 -9.88 -14.06 -20.15
CA THR A 220 -9.66 -14.19 -18.71
C THR A 220 -8.78 -13.05 -18.21
N LEU A 221 -9.33 -12.30 -17.26
CA LEU A 221 -8.69 -11.18 -16.59
C LEU A 221 -8.40 -11.53 -15.14
N GLN A 222 -7.31 -10.98 -14.61
CA GLN A 222 -6.91 -11.10 -13.21
C GLN A 222 -6.73 -9.70 -12.61
N ALA A 223 -7.46 -9.46 -11.51
CA ALA A 223 -7.33 -8.27 -10.69
C ALA A 223 -6.20 -8.39 -9.66
N LEU A 224 -5.77 -7.26 -9.09
CA LEU A 224 -4.67 -7.20 -8.13
C LEU A 224 -5.04 -7.73 -6.74
N SER A 225 -6.33 -7.67 -6.39
CA SER A 225 -6.86 -8.10 -5.09
C SER A 225 -8.34 -8.46 -5.20
N GLU A 226 -8.89 -9.12 -4.18
CA GLU A 226 -10.31 -9.43 -4.11
C GLU A 226 -11.18 -8.17 -4.11
N ALA A 227 -10.75 -7.12 -3.40
CA ALA A 227 -11.47 -5.86 -3.37
C ALA A 227 -11.44 -5.18 -4.74
N ASN A 228 -10.30 -5.19 -5.44
CA ASN A 228 -10.19 -4.67 -6.80
C ASN A 228 -11.03 -5.48 -7.80
N ARG A 229 -11.05 -6.82 -7.70
CA ARG A 229 -11.93 -7.68 -8.51
C ARG A 229 -13.39 -7.31 -8.33
N ARG A 230 -13.85 -7.09 -7.09
CA ARG A 230 -15.24 -6.70 -6.81
C ARG A 230 -15.60 -5.38 -7.47
N LEU A 231 -14.70 -4.39 -7.46
CA LEU A 231 -14.91 -3.10 -8.14
C LEU A 231 -15.04 -3.28 -9.65
N TRP A 232 -14.16 -4.07 -10.28
CA TRP A 232 -14.23 -4.37 -11.71
C TRP A 232 -15.51 -5.11 -12.08
N MET A 233 -15.91 -6.11 -11.28
CA MET A 233 -17.17 -6.82 -11.46
C MET A 233 -18.37 -5.88 -11.33
N GLU A 234 -18.42 -5.02 -10.31
CA GLU A 234 -19.52 -4.07 -10.10
C GLU A 234 -19.63 -3.03 -11.22
N ALA A 235 -18.50 -2.53 -11.71
CA ALA A 235 -18.47 -1.60 -12.84
C ALA A 235 -19.00 -2.24 -14.11
N MET A 236 -18.60 -3.49 -14.39
CA MET A 236 -18.94 -4.26 -15.59
C MET A 236 -20.27 -5.03 -15.50
N ASP A 237 -21.11 -4.74 -14.49
CA ASP A 237 -22.36 -5.46 -14.19
C ASP A 237 -22.17 -6.99 -14.16
N GLY A 238 -21.03 -7.40 -13.61
CA GLY A 238 -20.56 -8.77 -13.61
C GLY A 238 -21.38 -9.68 -12.70
N LYS A 239 -21.59 -10.91 -13.15
CA LYS A 239 -22.39 -11.92 -12.44
C LYS A 239 -21.50 -12.89 -11.67
N GLU A 240 -21.97 -13.34 -10.52
CA GLU A 240 -21.36 -14.49 -9.85
C GLU A 240 -21.54 -15.75 -10.71
N PRO A 241 -20.58 -16.68 -10.74
CA PRO A 241 -20.71 -17.91 -11.51
C PRO A 241 -21.92 -18.67 -10.99
N ILE A 242 -22.78 -19.13 -11.90
CA ILE A 242 -23.88 -20.02 -11.53
C ILE A 242 -23.24 -21.32 -11.06
N TYR A 243 -23.17 -21.49 -9.74
CA TYR A 243 -22.98 -22.78 -9.14
C TYR A 243 -24.21 -23.59 -9.53
N HIS A 244 -24.03 -24.48 -10.49
CA HIS A 244 -24.95 -25.61 -10.63
C HIS A 244 -24.60 -26.50 -9.44
N SER A 245 -24.96 -26.04 -8.24
CA SER A 245 -24.96 -26.84 -7.03
C SER A 245 -26.28 -27.58 -7.11
N PRO A 246 -26.30 -28.86 -7.44
CA PRO A 246 -27.53 -29.51 -7.85
C PRO A 246 -28.40 -29.93 -6.65
N ILE A 247 -28.43 -29.13 -5.57
CA ILE A 247 -29.39 -29.29 -4.47
C ILE A 247 -29.68 -27.90 -3.92
N THR A 248 -30.63 -27.19 -4.54
CA THR A 248 -31.09 -25.85 -4.09
C THR A 248 -32.56 -25.86 -3.70
N LYS A 249 -33.14 -27.01 -3.38
CA LYS A 249 -34.43 -27.07 -2.70
C LYS A 249 -34.20 -27.32 -1.23
N GLN A 250 -34.42 -26.28 -0.43
CA GLN A 250 -34.44 -26.34 1.03
C GLN A 250 -35.35 -27.47 1.55
N GLU A 251 -36.41 -27.82 0.80
CA GLU A 251 -37.35 -28.91 1.10
C GLU A 251 -36.73 -30.33 0.99
N GLU A 252 -35.67 -30.51 0.19
CA GLU A 252 -35.00 -31.81 0.01
C GLU A 252 -33.97 -32.11 1.13
N MET A 253 -33.61 -31.09 1.92
CA MET A 253 -32.62 -31.18 3.00
C MET A 253 -33.26 -31.08 4.39
N GLU A 254 -34.46 -31.65 4.52
CA GLU A 254 -35.14 -31.85 5.80
C GLU A 254 -35.06 -33.32 6.24
N LEU A 255 -35.24 -33.56 7.54
CA LEU A 255 -35.44 -34.90 8.10
C LEU A 255 -36.85 -35.41 7.75
N ASN A 256 -36.99 -35.90 6.52
CA ASN A 256 -38.21 -36.48 5.97
C ASN A 256 -38.03 -37.98 5.64
N GLU A 257 -39.10 -38.66 5.27
CA GLU A 257 -39.08 -40.11 4.97
C GLU A 257 -38.08 -40.51 3.87
N VAL A 258 -37.90 -39.65 2.86
CA VAL A 258 -36.93 -39.89 1.77
C VAL A 258 -35.51 -39.82 2.31
N GLY A 259 -35.23 -38.88 3.21
CA GLY A 259 -33.99 -38.77 3.96
C GLY A 259 -33.68 -40.00 4.80
N PHE A 260 -34.65 -40.49 5.58
CA PHE A 260 -34.50 -41.75 6.33
C PHE A 260 -34.25 -42.94 5.40
N LYS A 261 -34.96 -43.03 4.28
CA LYS A 261 -34.73 -44.07 3.26
C LYS A 261 -33.32 -43.99 2.67
N PHE A 262 -32.81 -42.78 2.40
CA PHE A 262 -31.45 -42.56 1.92
C PHE A 262 -30.41 -43.06 2.93
N VAL A 263 -30.52 -42.62 4.18
CA VAL A 263 -29.60 -43.00 5.24
C VAL A 263 -29.60 -44.51 5.47
N ARG A 264 -30.78 -45.14 5.55
CA ARG A 264 -30.91 -46.61 5.70
C ARG A 264 -30.29 -47.38 4.53
N LYS A 265 -30.49 -46.92 3.29
CA LYS A 265 -29.87 -47.55 2.11
C LYS A 265 -28.34 -47.38 2.12
N CYS A 266 -27.83 -46.21 2.48
CA CYS A 266 -26.39 -45.98 2.61
C CYS A 266 -25.77 -46.86 3.69
N ILE A 267 -26.37 -46.91 4.88
CA ILE A 267 -25.96 -47.78 5.99
C ILE A 267 -25.92 -49.24 5.51
N ASN A 268 -26.99 -49.73 4.92
CA ASN A 268 -27.06 -51.10 4.43
C ASN A 268 -25.96 -51.41 3.40
N ALA A 269 -25.73 -50.53 2.43
CA ALA A 269 -24.66 -50.70 1.44
C ALA A 269 -23.26 -50.69 2.06
N VAL A 270 -23.02 -49.83 3.06
CA VAL A 270 -21.75 -49.79 3.77
C VAL A 270 -21.56 -51.05 4.62
N GLU A 271 -22.59 -51.53 5.32
CA GLU A 271 -22.50 -52.71 6.17
C GLU A 271 -22.33 -54.01 5.36
N THR A 272 -22.95 -54.12 4.18
CA THR A 272 -22.85 -55.35 3.37
C THR A 272 -21.57 -55.42 2.53
N LYS A 273 -21.06 -54.29 2.04
CA LYS A 273 -19.94 -54.25 1.09
C LYS A 273 -18.72 -53.49 1.56
N GLY A 274 -18.90 -52.52 2.44
CA GLY A 274 -17.88 -51.55 2.83
C GLY A 274 -17.31 -51.74 4.23
N ILE A 275 -17.84 -52.66 5.04
CA ILE A 275 -17.58 -52.72 6.48
C ILE A 275 -16.12 -53.04 6.83
N THR A 276 -15.42 -53.77 5.96
CA THR A 276 -13.98 -54.10 6.09
C THR A 276 -13.07 -53.17 5.28
N THR A 277 -13.64 -52.15 4.59
CA THR A 277 -12.84 -51.21 3.80
C THR A 277 -12.00 -50.31 4.69
N GLU A 278 -10.68 -50.33 4.51
CA GLU A 278 -9.75 -49.49 5.25
C GLU A 278 -10.13 -48.00 5.15
N GLY A 279 -10.30 -47.34 6.29
CA GLY A 279 -10.67 -45.94 6.35
C GLY A 279 -12.07 -45.65 5.80
N VAL A 280 -13.02 -46.58 5.94
CA VAL A 280 -14.44 -46.33 5.66
C VAL A 280 -14.89 -45.03 6.36
N TYR A 281 -15.62 -44.17 5.65
CA TYR A 281 -15.92 -42.78 6.03
C TYR A 281 -14.75 -41.79 6.15
N ARG A 282 -13.50 -42.23 6.30
CA ARG A 282 -12.33 -41.32 6.28
C ARG A 282 -11.93 -40.95 4.86
N THR A 283 -11.95 -41.91 3.95
CA THR A 283 -11.63 -41.69 2.53
C THR A 283 -12.76 -40.91 1.84
N VAL A 284 -12.39 -40.03 0.90
CA VAL A 284 -13.33 -39.10 0.25
C VAL A 284 -13.61 -39.59 -1.18
N GLY A 285 -14.88 -39.83 -1.50
CA GLY A 285 -15.34 -40.10 -2.87
C GLY A 285 -15.32 -38.86 -3.77
N SER A 286 -15.36 -39.06 -5.09
CA SER A 286 -15.37 -37.96 -6.07
C SER A 286 -16.60 -37.07 -5.89
N ASN A 287 -16.39 -35.75 -5.72
CA ASN A 287 -17.48 -34.78 -5.56
C ASN A 287 -18.49 -34.86 -6.72
N ILE A 288 -18.04 -35.13 -7.95
CA ILE A 288 -18.92 -35.26 -9.11
C ILE A 288 -19.85 -36.47 -8.94
N GLN A 289 -19.32 -37.61 -8.49
CA GLN A 289 -20.13 -38.81 -8.25
C GLN A 289 -21.07 -38.66 -7.06
N VAL A 290 -20.63 -37.97 -6.00
CA VAL A 290 -21.46 -37.64 -4.83
C VAL A 290 -22.68 -36.82 -5.26
N GLN A 291 -22.46 -35.74 -6.02
CA GLN A 291 -23.56 -34.93 -6.53
C GLN A 291 -24.46 -35.72 -7.48
N LYS A 292 -23.89 -36.54 -8.38
CA LYS A 292 -24.67 -37.41 -9.27
C LYS A 292 -25.57 -38.37 -8.48
N LEU A 293 -25.06 -38.98 -7.42
CA LEU A 293 -25.81 -39.90 -6.58
C LEU A 293 -26.94 -39.18 -5.84
N LEU A 294 -26.65 -38.04 -5.19
CA LEU A 294 -27.66 -37.29 -4.45
C LEU A 294 -28.78 -36.80 -5.38
N ASN A 295 -28.45 -36.27 -6.56
CA ASN A 295 -29.45 -35.85 -7.54
C ASN A 295 -30.35 -37.00 -8.00
N ALA A 296 -29.74 -38.17 -8.26
CA ALA A 296 -30.50 -39.34 -8.67
C ALA A 296 -31.40 -39.86 -7.54
N PHE A 297 -30.93 -39.82 -6.30
CA PHE A 297 -31.69 -40.33 -5.15
C PHE A 297 -32.84 -39.40 -4.77
N PHE A 298 -32.62 -38.08 -4.82
CA PHE A 298 -33.61 -37.07 -4.43
C PHE A 298 -34.39 -36.52 -5.63
N ASP A 299 -34.32 -37.15 -6.81
CA ASP A 299 -35.12 -36.74 -7.98
C ASP A 299 -36.62 -36.76 -7.64
N PRO A 300 -37.35 -35.63 -7.74
CA PRO A 300 -38.77 -35.56 -7.46
C PRO A 300 -39.63 -36.50 -8.31
N LYS A 301 -39.14 -36.92 -9.48
CA LYS A 301 -39.86 -37.83 -10.39
C LYS A 301 -39.79 -39.29 -9.95
N CYS A 302 -38.74 -39.68 -9.22
CA CYS A 302 -38.50 -41.05 -8.77
C CYS A 302 -37.69 -41.11 -7.45
N PRO A 303 -38.22 -40.56 -6.34
CA PRO A 303 -37.47 -40.42 -5.09
C PRO A 303 -37.07 -41.77 -4.46
N GLY A 304 -35.77 -41.95 -4.25
CA GLY A 304 -35.17 -43.12 -3.65
C GLY A 304 -35.15 -44.38 -4.52
N ASP A 305 -35.37 -44.24 -5.83
CA ASP A 305 -35.25 -45.29 -6.84
C ASP A 305 -33.82 -45.45 -7.36
N VAL A 306 -32.87 -45.53 -6.42
CA VAL A 306 -31.46 -45.82 -6.71
C VAL A 306 -31.07 -47.08 -5.95
N ASP A 307 -30.47 -48.02 -6.67
CA ASP A 307 -29.87 -49.21 -6.07
C ASP A 307 -28.41 -48.91 -5.68
N LEU A 308 -28.17 -48.75 -4.38
CA LEU A 308 -26.81 -48.59 -3.83
C LEU A 308 -26.06 -49.92 -3.73
N GLN A 309 -26.75 -51.04 -3.96
CA GLN A 309 -26.15 -52.36 -4.05
C GLN A 309 -25.73 -52.69 -5.50
N SER A 310 -25.93 -51.80 -6.47
CA SER A 310 -25.33 -51.95 -7.79
C SER A 310 -23.80 -51.73 -7.73
N GLY A 311 -23.08 -52.14 -8.78
CA GLY A 311 -21.63 -51.88 -8.92
C GLY A 311 -21.30 -50.46 -9.36
N ASP A 312 -22.31 -49.61 -9.60
CA ASP A 312 -22.15 -48.29 -10.20
C ASP A 312 -21.62 -47.23 -9.22
N TRP A 313 -21.69 -47.52 -7.92
CA TRP A 313 -21.33 -46.60 -6.85
C TRP A 313 -20.27 -47.23 -5.95
N ASP A 314 -19.10 -46.60 -5.87
CA ASP A 314 -18.08 -47.02 -4.92
C ASP A 314 -18.46 -46.64 -3.47
N ILE A 315 -17.91 -47.37 -2.51
CA ILE A 315 -18.17 -47.16 -1.07
C ILE A 315 -17.78 -45.74 -0.64
N LYS A 316 -16.75 -45.17 -1.25
CA LYS A 316 -16.27 -43.81 -0.95
C LYS A 316 -17.30 -42.76 -1.36
N THR A 317 -17.99 -42.95 -2.47
CA THR A 317 -19.09 -42.10 -2.93
C THR A 317 -20.28 -42.25 -2.00
N ILE A 318 -20.68 -43.47 -1.64
CA ILE A 318 -21.83 -43.71 -0.74
C ILE A 318 -21.59 -43.05 0.62
N THR A 319 -20.42 -43.29 1.24
CA THR A 319 -20.06 -42.71 2.53
C THR A 319 -19.91 -41.18 2.47
N SER A 320 -19.35 -40.63 1.40
CA SER A 320 -19.31 -39.17 1.18
C SER A 320 -20.70 -38.57 0.99
N SER A 321 -21.59 -39.23 0.24
CA SER A 321 -22.96 -38.77 0.03
C SER A 321 -23.77 -38.80 1.32
N LEU A 322 -23.61 -39.82 2.16
CA LEU A 322 -24.24 -39.87 3.49
C LEU A 322 -23.79 -38.69 4.35
N LYS A 323 -22.47 -38.47 4.48
CA LYS A 323 -21.92 -37.32 5.23
C LYS A 323 -22.40 -36.00 4.64
N PHE A 324 -22.45 -35.89 3.31
CA PHE A 324 -22.89 -34.68 2.64
C PHE A 324 -24.36 -34.38 2.95
N TYR A 325 -25.25 -35.38 2.87
CA TYR A 325 -26.67 -35.21 3.20
C TYR A 325 -26.83 -34.72 4.64
N LEU A 326 -26.23 -35.41 5.61
CA LEU A 326 -26.34 -35.07 7.05
C LEU A 326 -25.78 -33.67 7.35
N ARG A 327 -24.63 -33.32 6.76
CA ARG A 327 -23.98 -32.02 6.97
C ARG A 327 -24.72 -30.86 6.31
N ASN A 328 -25.62 -31.11 5.37
CA ASN A 328 -26.36 -30.06 4.68
C ASN A 328 -27.85 -30.02 5.03
N LEU A 329 -28.28 -30.80 6.02
CA LEU A 329 -29.62 -30.64 6.62
C LEU A 329 -29.83 -29.19 7.10
N SER A 330 -31.08 -28.72 6.98
CA SER A 330 -31.51 -27.37 7.40
C SER A 330 -31.07 -27.05 8.83
N GLU A 331 -31.16 -28.04 9.71
CA GLU A 331 -30.58 -28.03 11.05
C GLU A 331 -29.70 -29.29 11.25
N PRO A 332 -28.54 -29.21 11.93
CA PRO A 332 -27.78 -30.42 12.29
C PRO A 332 -28.63 -31.42 13.06
N VAL A 333 -28.31 -32.71 12.93
CA VAL A 333 -29.03 -33.80 13.63
C VAL A 333 -29.11 -33.53 15.14
N MET A 334 -28.05 -33.01 15.75
CA MET A 334 -28.03 -32.68 17.18
C MET A 334 -28.62 -31.30 17.54
N THR A 335 -29.23 -30.59 16.58
CA THR A 335 -29.85 -29.25 16.71
C THR A 335 -28.90 -28.12 17.09
N TYR A 336 -29.19 -26.90 16.64
CA TYR A 336 -28.44 -25.73 17.10
C TYR A 336 -28.79 -25.39 18.55
N LYS A 337 -30.05 -25.64 18.95
CA LYS A 337 -30.55 -25.34 20.31
C LYS A 337 -29.76 -26.06 21.40
N LEU A 338 -29.41 -27.34 21.20
CA LEU A 338 -28.71 -28.14 22.21
C LEU A 338 -27.17 -28.10 22.07
N HIS A 339 -26.65 -27.49 20.99
CA HIS A 339 -25.22 -27.48 20.67
C HIS A 339 -24.35 -27.00 21.83
N LYS A 340 -24.70 -25.85 22.42
CA LYS A 340 -23.95 -25.24 23.53
C LYS A 340 -23.94 -26.15 24.77
N GLU A 341 -25.09 -26.73 25.12
CA GLU A 341 -25.22 -27.64 26.27
C GLU A 341 -24.42 -28.93 26.05
N LEU A 342 -24.44 -29.51 24.84
CA LEU A 342 -23.67 -30.71 24.50
C LEU A 342 -22.16 -30.45 24.57
N VAL A 343 -21.68 -29.32 24.04
CA VAL A 343 -20.27 -28.93 24.12
C VAL A 343 -19.85 -28.67 25.57
N LEU A 344 -20.71 -28.05 26.39
CA LEU A 344 -20.44 -27.83 27.81
C LEU A 344 -20.39 -29.15 28.58
N ALA A 345 -21.30 -30.08 28.31
CA ALA A 345 -21.29 -31.41 28.90
C ALA A 345 -19.96 -32.12 28.60
N ALA A 346 -19.53 -32.15 27.33
CA ALA A 346 -18.27 -32.77 26.90
C ALA A 346 -16.99 -32.15 27.48
N LYS A 347 -17.06 -30.92 28.02
CA LYS A 347 -15.92 -30.26 28.70
C LYS A 347 -15.67 -30.75 30.12
N SER A 348 -16.63 -31.44 30.74
CA SER A 348 -16.47 -31.93 32.11
C SER A 348 -15.41 -33.03 32.20
N GLU A 349 -14.58 -32.99 33.23
CA GLU A 349 -13.57 -34.03 33.49
C GLU A 349 -14.18 -35.30 34.10
N ASN A 350 -15.38 -35.21 34.69
CA ASN A 350 -16.08 -36.34 35.28
C ASN A 350 -16.84 -37.13 34.19
N LEU A 351 -16.44 -38.40 33.96
CA LEU A 351 -17.04 -39.27 32.95
C LEU A 351 -18.51 -39.58 33.23
N ASP A 352 -18.89 -39.88 34.47
CA ASP A 352 -20.28 -40.21 34.83
C ASP A 352 -21.21 -39.01 34.61
N TYR A 353 -20.73 -37.81 34.96
CA TYR A 353 -21.44 -36.57 34.66
C TYR A 353 -21.58 -36.36 33.14
N ARG A 354 -20.50 -36.54 32.36
CA ARG A 354 -20.55 -36.43 30.88
C ARG A 354 -21.60 -37.36 30.29
N LEU A 355 -21.57 -38.62 30.70
CA LEU A 355 -22.51 -39.66 30.24
C LEU A 355 -23.95 -39.27 30.58
N GLY A 356 -24.24 -38.94 31.84
CA GLY A 356 -25.58 -38.56 32.28
C GLY A 356 -26.10 -37.31 31.58
N ALA A 357 -25.25 -36.28 31.42
CA ALA A 357 -25.63 -35.03 30.77
C ALA A 357 -25.87 -35.21 29.26
N ILE A 358 -24.98 -35.89 28.54
CA ILE A 358 -25.14 -36.17 27.11
C ILE A 358 -26.39 -37.02 26.89
N HIS A 359 -26.60 -38.05 27.71
CA HIS A 359 -27.80 -38.88 27.67
C HIS A 359 -29.09 -38.07 27.84
N ALA A 360 -29.16 -37.21 28.86
CA ALA A 360 -30.31 -36.35 29.08
C ALA A 360 -30.55 -35.38 27.89
N LEU A 361 -29.49 -34.86 27.28
CA LEU A 361 -29.58 -33.96 26.13
C LEU A 361 -30.06 -34.68 24.86
N VAL A 362 -29.62 -35.92 24.63
CA VAL A 362 -30.12 -36.75 23.51
C VAL A 362 -31.62 -36.98 23.63
N TYR A 363 -32.15 -37.20 24.83
CA TYR A 363 -33.60 -37.35 25.05
C TYR A 363 -34.40 -36.04 24.87
N LYS A 364 -33.75 -34.88 24.91
CA LYS A 364 -34.36 -33.58 24.58
C LYS A 364 -34.43 -33.30 23.07
N LEU A 365 -33.80 -34.12 22.23
CA LEU A 365 -33.88 -33.96 20.78
C LEU A 365 -35.32 -34.20 20.30
N PRO A 366 -35.77 -33.52 19.22
CA PRO A 366 -37.00 -33.86 18.53
C PRO A 366 -37.01 -35.33 18.10
N ASP A 367 -38.19 -35.96 18.04
CA ASP A 367 -38.30 -37.42 17.83
C ASP A 367 -37.59 -37.89 16.55
N LYS A 368 -37.76 -37.17 15.44
CA LYS A 368 -37.07 -37.49 14.17
C LYS A 368 -35.55 -37.35 14.27
N ASN A 369 -35.07 -36.34 14.98
CA ASN A 369 -33.63 -36.14 15.18
C ASN A 369 -33.04 -37.26 16.05
N ARG A 370 -33.76 -37.66 17.11
CA ARG A 370 -33.36 -38.75 17.99
C ARG A 370 -33.35 -40.09 17.24
N GLU A 371 -34.37 -40.39 16.45
CA GLU A 371 -34.43 -41.60 15.63
C GLU A 371 -33.29 -41.62 14.59
N MET A 372 -33.05 -40.51 13.88
CA MET A 372 -31.94 -40.42 12.93
C MET A 372 -30.58 -40.61 13.63
N LEU A 373 -30.39 -39.99 14.80
CA LEU A 373 -29.17 -40.14 15.58
C LEU A 373 -28.98 -41.59 16.03
N GLU A 374 -30.03 -42.24 16.54
CA GLU A 374 -30.01 -43.65 16.93
C GLU A 374 -29.58 -44.57 15.79
N LEU A 375 -30.20 -44.43 14.62
CA LEU A 375 -29.84 -45.21 13.42
C LEU A 375 -28.36 -45.02 13.05
N LEU A 376 -27.87 -43.77 13.10
CA LEU A 376 -26.49 -43.47 12.77
C LEU A 376 -25.54 -44.05 13.80
N ILE A 377 -25.75 -43.80 15.09
CA ILE A 377 -24.84 -44.28 16.14
C ILE A 377 -24.82 -45.80 16.19
N GLN A 378 -25.96 -46.48 16.02
CA GLN A 378 -26.00 -47.94 15.91
C GLN A 378 -25.12 -48.45 14.75
N HIS A 379 -25.22 -47.81 13.58
CA HIS A 379 -24.33 -48.11 12.45
C HIS A 379 -22.85 -47.85 12.78
N LEU A 380 -22.54 -46.72 13.42
CA LEU A 380 -21.16 -46.38 13.79
C LEU A 380 -20.57 -47.38 14.80
N VAL A 381 -21.38 -47.91 15.73
CA VAL A 381 -20.99 -48.99 16.64
C VAL A 381 -20.60 -50.24 15.85
N ASN A 382 -21.44 -50.68 14.91
CA ASN A 382 -21.15 -51.83 14.05
C ASN A 382 -19.86 -51.64 13.22
N ILE A 383 -19.61 -50.45 12.68
CA ILE A 383 -18.33 -50.12 12.02
C ILE A 383 -17.14 -50.27 12.98
N CYS A 384 -17.26 -49.75 14.21
CA CYS A 384 -16.19 -49.78 15.20
C CYS A 384 -15.90 -51.20 15.73
N GLU A 385 -16.90 -52.10 15.76
CA GLU A 385 -16.70 -53.52 16.08
C GLU A 385 -15.77 -54.21 15.07
N HIS A 386 -15.73 -53.72 13.83
CA HIS A 386 -14.85 -54.19 12.75
C HIS A 386 -13.55 -53.39 12.62
N SER A 387 -13.20 -52.58 13.62
CA SER A 387 -12.04 -51.67 13.61
C SER A 387 -10.69 -52.35 13.39
N ARG A 388 -10.58 -53.67 13.64
CA ARG A 388 -9.37 -54.46 13.35
C ARG A 388 -9.05 -54.52 11.86
N GLU A 389 -10.06 -54.46 11.00
CA GLU A 389 -9.91 -54.52 9.54
C GLU A 389 -10.04 -53.14 8.90
N ASN A 390 -11.08 -52.39 9.25
CA ASN A 390 -11.34 -51.09 8.64
C ASN A 390 -10.54 -49.91 9.24
N LEU A 391 -9.84 -50.12 10.36
CA LEU A 391 -9.02 -49.12 11.08
C LEU A 391 -9.79 -47.90 11.61
N MET A 392 -11.11 -48.01 11.80
CA MET A 392 -11.96 -46.95 12.30
C MET A 392 -12.37 -47.20 13.76
N SER A 393 -11.65 -46.59 14.70
CA SER A 393 -12.00 -46.57 16.13
C SER A 393 -13.12 -45.56 16.45
N PRO A 394 -13.77 -45.63 17.63
CA PRO A 394 -14.75 -44.63 18.06
C PRO A 394 -14.21 -43.20 18.00
N SER A 395 -12.94 -42.97 18.39
CA SER A 395 -12.28 -41.67 18.28
C SER A 395 -12.15 -41.20 16.82
N ASN A 396 -11.73 -42.09 15.90
CA ASN A 396 -11.63 -41.78 14.47
C ASN A 396 -13.00 -41.41 13.88
N MET A 397 -14.05 -42.15 14.27
CA MET A 397 -15.42 -41.86 13.86
C MET A 397 -15.93 -40.55 14.46
N GLY A 398 -15.58 -40.25 15.72
CA GLY A 398 -15.87 -38.99 16.38
C GLY A 398 -15.32 -37.78 15.63
N VAL A 399 -14.09 -37.85 15.12
CA VAL A 399 -13.49 -36.78 14.31
C VAL A 399 -14.25 -36.52 13.00
N ILE A 400 -14.82 -37.57 12.39
CA ILE A 400 -15.55 -37.46 11.12
C ILE A 400 -16.99 -36.99 11.35
N PHE A 401 -17.67 -37.59 12.31
CA PHE A 401 -19.09 -37.37 12.53
C PHE A 401 -19.40 -36.25 13.53
N GLY A 402 -18.46 -35.84 14.38
CA GLY A 402 -18.60 -34.68 15.26
C GLY A 402 -19.03 -33.42 14.51
N PRO A 403 -18.23 -32.90 13.55
CA PRO A 403 -18.61 -31.74 12.74
C PRO A 403 -19.76 -32.01 11.77
N THR A 404 -20.02 -33.28 11.42
CA THR A 404 -21.13 -33.67 10.54
C THR A 404 -22.48 -33.58 11.25
N LEU A 405 -22.55 -33.96 12.52
CA LEU A 405 -23.79 -34.04 13.31
C LEU A 405 -24.01 -32.82 14.22
N MET A 406 -22.96 -32.05 14.53
CA MET A 406 -22.98 -30.91 15.47
C MET A 406 -22.42 -29.62 14.85
N ARG A 407 -22.80 -29.31 13.61
CA ARG A 407 -22.41 -28.05 12.94
C ARG A 407 -22.73 -26.84 13.82
N ALA A 408 -21.76 -25.95 14.03
CA ALA A 408 -21.99 -24.68 14.73
C ALA A 408 -22.81 -23.73 13.85
N GLN A 409 -23.65 -22.89 14.46
CA GLN A 409 -24.47 -21.91 13.72
C GLN A 409 -23.63 -20.74 13.19
N GLU A 410 -22.49 -20.45 13.82
CA GLU A 410 -21.60 -19.33 13.47
C GLU A 410 -20.17 -19.82 13.21
N ASP A 411 -19.54 -19.31 12.14
CA ASP A 411 -18.15 -19.60 11.77
C ASP A 411 -17.16 -18.68 12.53
N THR A 412 -17.10 -18.82 13.85
CA THR A 412 -16.18 -18.05 14.71
C THR A 412 -14.94 -18.85 15.13
N VAL A 413 -13.86 -18.15 15.50
CA VAL A 413 -12.65 -18.78 16.06
C VAL A 413 -12.99 -19.60 17.32
N ALA A 414 -13.92 -19.11 18.15
CA ALA A 414 -14.40 -19.84 19.32
C ALA A 414 -15.14 -21.14 18.94
N ALA A 415 -15.92 -21.13 17.84
CA ALA A 415 -16.57 -22.34 17.33
C ALA A 415 -15.53 -23.37 16.83
N MET A 416 -14.45 -22.93 16.17
CA MET A 416 -13.36 -23.83 15.75
C MET A 416 -12.66 -24.51 16.93
N MET A 417 -12.42 -23.79 18.03
CA MET A 417 -11.84 -24.36 19.25
C MET A 417 -12.75 -25.39 19.94
N ASN A 418 -14.06 -25.36 19.66
CA ASN A 418 -15.04 -26.28 20.23
C ASN A 418 -15.21 -27.58 19.42
N ILE A 419 -14.65 -27.70 18.21
CA ILE A 419 -14.78 -28.89 17.34
C ILE A 419 -14.31 -30.15 18.07
N LYS A 420 -13.20 -30.07 18.82
CA LYS A 420 -12.69 -31.22 19.59
C LYS A 420 -13.72 -31.80 20.57
N PHE A 421 -14.61 -30.96 21.12
CA PHE A 421 -15.65 -31.43 22.04
C PHE A 421 -16.84 -32.06 21.31
N GLN A 422 -17.11 -31.67 20.06
CA GLN A 422 -18.10 -32.35 19.22
C GLN A 422 -17.66 -33.78 18.93
N ASN A 423 -16.37 -33.97 18.67
CA ASN A 423 -15.78 -35.29 18.45
C ASN A 423 -15.96 -36.18 19.69
N ILE A 424 -15.69 -35.62 20.88
CA ILE A 424 -15.89 -36.30 22.18
C ILE A 424 -17.35 -36.70 22.39
N VAL A 425 -18.32 -35.85 22.04
CA VAL A 425 -19.75 -36.19 22.15
C VAL A 425 -20.06 -37.42 21.31
N VAL A 426 -19.66 -37.43 20.04
CA VAL A 426 -19.93 -38.57 19.14
C VAL A 426 -19.19 -39.83 19.59
N GLU A 427 -17.93 -39.70 20.04
CA GLU A 427 -17.15 -40.81 20.59
C GLU A 427 -17.84 -41.45 21.80
N ILE A 428 -18.34 -40.64 22.75
CA ILE A 428 -19.10 -41.12 23.91
C ILE A 428 -20.38 -41.85 23.48
N LEU A 429 -21.10 -41.31 22.49
CA LEU A 429 -22.33 -41.94 21.98
C LEU A 429 -22.06 -43.32 21.37
N ILE A 430 -20.93 -43.50 20.69
CA ILE A 430 -20.52 -44.78 20.12
C ILE A 430 -20.09 -45.75 21.24
N GLU A 431 -19.16 -45.35 22.11
CA GLU A 431 -18.62 -46.23 23.16
C GLU A 431 -19.66 -46.69 24.18
N HIS A 432 -20.66 -45.84 24.46
CA HIS A 432 -21.65 -46.06 25.50
C HIS A 432 -23.08 -46.16 24.95
N PHE A 433 -23.23 -46.54 23.68
CA PHE A 433 -24.51 -46.62 22.98
C PHE A 433 -25.60 -47.32 23.82
N GLY A 434 -25.29 -48.50 24.36
CA GLY A 434 -26.23 -49.27 25.21
C GLY A 434 -26.62 -48.57 26.52
N LYS A 435 -25.77 -47.72 27.11
CA LYS A 435 -26.11 -46.96 28.33
C LYS A 435 -26.91 -45.68 28.02
N VAL A 436 -26.71 -45.11 26.84
CA VAL A 436 -27.33 -43.85 26.41
C VAL A 436 -28.70 -44.07 25.74
N GLN A 437 -29.07 -45.30 25.38
CA GLN A 437 -30.31 -45.58 24.65
C GLN A 437 -31.32 -46.50 25.36
N VAL A 438 -30.88 -47.33 26.32
CA VAL A 438 -31.71 -48.43 26.84
C VAL A 438 -32.70 -48.00 27.94
N ALA A 439 -32.51 -46.83 28.57
CA ALA A 439 -33.41 -46.36 29.62
C ALA A 439 -33.60 -44.84 29.55
N ALA A 440 -34.83 -44.35 29.75
CA ALA A 440 -35.05 -42.92 29.97
C ALA A 440 -34.18 -42.44 31.15
N PRO A 441 -33.56 -41.25 31.08
CA PRO A 441 -32.68 -40.78 32.15
C PRO A 441 -33.42 -40.79 33.48
N GLU A 442 -32.91 -41.55 34.46
CA GLU A 442 -33.36 -41.45 35.84
C GLU A 442 -33.18 -40.01 36.28
N ARG A 443 -34.21 -39.43 36.93
CA ARG A 443 -34.16 -38.04 37.40
C ARG A 443 -32.99 -37.90 38.36
N LEU A 444 -31.85 -37.41 37.88
CA LEU A 444 -30.73 -37.00 38.70
C LEU A 444 -31.26 -35.94 39.66
N HIS A 445 -31.35 -36.31 40.93
CA HIS A 445 -31.69 -35.40 42.01
C HIS A 445 -30.76 -34.20 41.94
N ALA A 446 -31.34 -33.04 41.63
CA ALA A 446 -30.69 -31.77 41.90
C ALA A 446 -30.47 -31.69 43.41
N ALA A 447 -29.20 -31.63 43.81
CA ALA A 447 -28.79 -31.34 45.17
C ALA A 447 -27.48 -30.57 45.12
N PRO A 448 -27.24 -29.66 46.08
CA PRO A 448 -27.86 -28.34 46.18
C PRO A 448 -27.01 -27.24 45.57
#